data_AF-A0AAD8C4E6-F1
#
_entry.id   AF-A0AAD8C4E6-F1
#
_cell.length_a   1.000
_cell.length_b   1.000
_cell.length_c   1.000
_cell.angle_alpha   90.00
_cell.angle_beta   90.00
_cell.angle_gamma   90.00
#
_symmetry.space_group_name_H-M   'P 1'
#
loop_
_entity.id
_entity.type
_entity.pdbx_description
1 polymer ?
#
loop_
_entity_poly.entity_id
_entity_poly.type
_entity_poly.pdbx_seq_one_letter_code
_entity_poly.pdbx_strand_id
1 'polypeptide(L)'
;MSFDELVKSLKSYKFFFVICLSGAFVFVFVNYESVTWYWSIPSEFNDSGDTPFYVPGEFKSCPNVLDRMVTGHWSVRNYSMKELEEVENGLKRLRQFYKLPETLQRADGKCGSVTYEGLYWFRALCNPKGPTPCCYNNVCANKTIQECQCPQCYDFRTKLYAELADWIPDDPTCKMLKFEKEEDICSALQNATIYLVGDSFMRHLCISVLNLIYQKEPDKVYRENAGEAEKKKCDIHYRFVAECSGYLHSDLLTCGNTTRIHCQELWRADMVNDVINLFRQLRGQNNSWFIFGIGAHDSFNTDFVQKK
;
A
#
# COMPACT_ATOMS: atom_id res chain seq x y z
N MET A 1 -1.45 -29.46 3.70
CA MET A 1 -0.09 -28.94 3.51
C MET A 1 -0.01 -27.71 4.39
N SER A 2 0.77 -27.73 5.47
CA SER A 2 0.83 -26.59 6.41
C SER A 2 1.55 -25.39 5.81
N PHE A 3 1.40 -24.18 6.38
CA PHE A 3 2.19 -23.00 6.01
C PHE A 3 3.71 -23.29 6.01
N ASP A 4 4.21 -24.08 6.96
CA ASP A 4 5.61 -24.51 7.00
C ASP A 4 6.00 -25.42 5.83
N GLU A 5 5.10 -26.30 5.37
CA GLU A 5 5.32 -27.12 4.18
C GLU A 5 5.23 -26.28 2.90
N LEU A 6 4.38 -25.25 2.88
CA LEU A 6 4.32 -24.27 1.80
C LEU A 6 5.68 -23.58 1.70
N VAL A 7 6.17 -22.93 2.77
CA VAL A 7 7.47 -22.24 2.84
C VAL A 7 8.64 -23.17 2.41
N LYS A 8 8.63 -24.43 2.85
CA LYS A 8 9.65 -25.43 2.46
C LYS A 8 9.56 -25.84 0.99
N SER A 9 8.39 -25.77 0.36
CA SER A 9 8.21 -26.03 -1.07
C SER A 9 8.60 -24.85 -1.97
N LEU A 10 8.82 -23.65 -1.40
CA LEU A 10 9.12 -22.41 -2.13
C LEU A 10 10.57 -22.26 -2.62
N LYS A 11 11.41 -23.30 -2.48
CA LYS A 11 12.87 -23.29 -2.76
C LYS A 11 13.27 -22.92 -4.21
N SER A 12 12.32 -22.67 -5.11
CA SER A 12 12.55 -22.38 -6.53
C SER A 12 11.96 -21.05 -7.02
N TYR A 13 11.43 -20.19 -6.14
CA TYR A 13 10.63 -19.00 -6.53
C TYR A 13 11.07 -17.72 -5.83
N LYS A 14 10.86 -16.57 -6.48
CA LYS A 14 10.98 -15.24 -5.84
C LYS A 14 9.66 -14.93 -5.13
N PHE A 15 9.69 -14.79 -3.80
CA PHE A 15 8.50 -14.59 -2.98
C PHE A 15 8.52 -13.24 -2.26
N PHE A 16 7.33 -12.64 -2.20
CA PHE A 16 7.07 -11.44 -1.41
C PHE A 16 5.85 -11.67 -0.52
N PHE A 17 6.08 -11.74 0.78
CA PHE A 17 5.03 -11.80 1.80
C PHE A 17 4.90 -10.42 2.45
N VAL A 18 3.67 -9.92 2.55
CA VAL A 18 3.34 -8.80 3.42
C VAL A 18 2.52 -9.34 4.58
N ILE A 19 3.13 -9.41 5.77
CA ILE A 19 2.44 -9.74 7.01
C ILE A 19 2.24 -8.43 7.76
N CYS A 20 0.99 -7.97 7.85
CA CYS A 20 0.66 -6.80 8.63
C CYS A 20 0.48 -7.25 10.10
N LEU A 21 1.43 -6.92 10.96
CA LEU A 21 1.28 -7.08 12.40
C LEU A 21 0.79 -5.75 12.97
N SER A 22 -0.03 -5.80 14.01
CA SER A 22 -0.63 -4.61 14.64
C SER A 22 0.43 -3.52 14.91
N GLY A 23 0.46 -2.50 14.05
CA GLY A 23 1.35 -1.33 14.16
C GLY A 23 2.65 -1.39 13.34
N ALA A 24 2.97 -2.47 12.63
CA ALA A 24 4.15 -2.57 11.76
C ALA A 24 3.91 -3.49 10.54
N PHE A 25 4.36 -3.04 9.37
CA PHE A 25 4.41 -3.90 8.17
C PHE A 25 5.65 -4.79 8.25
N VAL A 26 5.46 -6.11 8.31
CA VAL A 26 6.55 -7.08 8.14
C VAL A 26 6.57 -7.50 6.67
N PHE A 27 7.64 -7.13 5.98
CA PHE A 27 7.94 -7.61 4.64
C PHE A 27 8.86 -8.82 4.76
N VAL A 28 8.42 -10.00 4.34
CA VAL A 28 9.29 -11.19 4.26
C VAL A 28 9.67 -11.40 2.81
N PHE A 29 10.96 -11.22 2.55
CA PHE A 29 11.60 -11.52 1.28
C PHE A 29 12.28 -12.87 1.40
N VAL A 30 11.85 -13.85 0.61
CA VAL A 30 12.55 -15.14 0.52
C VAL A 30 13.36 -15.12 -0.76
N ASN A 31 14.68 -14.98 -0.62
CA ASN A 31 15.64 -15.11 -1.71
C ASN A 31 16.52 -16.35 -1.47
N TYR A 32 16.96 -17.01 -2.54
CA TYR A 32 17.51 -18.37 -2.58
C TYR A 32 18.74 -18.62 -1.66
N GLU A 33 19.38 -17.59 -1.12
CA GLU A 33 20.60 -17.73 -0.32
C GLU A 33 20.45 -17.33 1.17
N SER A 34 19.32 -16.75 1.59
CA SER A 34 19.08 -16.44 3.00
C SER A 34 17.59 -16.24 3.29
N VAL A 35 17.07 -16.95 4.30
CA VAL A 35 15.82 -16.55 4.97
C VAL A 35 16.19 -15.41 5.91
N THR A 36 16.10 -14.18 5.42
CA THR A 36 16.33 -12.99 6.24
C THR A 36 14.98 -12.51 6.79
N TRP A 37 14.82 -12.64 8.11
CA TRP A 37 13.69 -12.06 8.82
C TRP A 37 13.98 -10.57 9.08
N TYR A 38 13.34 -9.67 8.32
CA TYR A 38 13.45 -8.24 8.60
C TYR A 38 12.46 -7.85 9.70
N TRP A 39 12.98 -7.69 10.91
CA TRP A 39 12.30 -6.98 11.99
C TRP A 39 12.67 -5.51 11.88
N SER A 40 11.86 -4.70 11.20
CA SER A 40 12.01 -3.24 11.23
C SER A 40 11.44 -2.70 12.55
N ILE A 41 12.25 -2.75 13.61
CA ILE A 41 12.12 -1.82 14.73
C ILE A 41 13.05 -0.65 14.41
N PRO A 42 12.60 0.62 14.49
CA PRO A 42 13.50 1.76 14.34
C PRO A 42 14.40 1.81 15.58
N SER A 43 15.54 1.12 15.53
CA SER A 43 16.62 1.29 16.49
C SER A 43 17.89 1.70 15.75
N GLU A 44 18.36 2.88 16.13
CA GLU A 44 19.63 3.52 15.82
C GLU A 44 20.73 2.53 15.41
N PHE A 45 21.14 2.57 14.14
CA PHE A 45 22.36 1.90 13.69
C PHE A 45 23.51 2.91 13.66
N ASN A 46 24.46 2.64 14.54
CA ASN A 46 25.77 3.28 14.63
C ASN A 46 26.53 2.98 13.32
N ASP A 47 26.73 4.01 12.52
CA ASP A 47 27.42 3.95 11.23
C ASP A 47 28.93 3.87 11.46
N SER A 48 29.51 2.67 11.38
CA SER A 48 30.97 2.51 11.30
C SER A 48 31.40 2.87 9.88
N GLY A 49 32.03 4.04 9.79
CA GLY A 49 32.34 4.71 8.54
C GLY A 49 33.17 3.89 7.56
N ASP A 50 32.67 3.85 6.33
CA ASP A 50 33.44 3.92 5.10
C ASP A 50 32.46 4.34 4.00
N THR A 51 32.21 5.65 3.89
CA THR A 51 31.40 6.21 2.80
C THR A 51 32.29 6.47 1.58
N PRO A 52 32.12 5.75 0.46
CA PRO A 52 32.85 6.07 -0.76
C PRO A 52 32.26 7.34 -1.37
N PHE A 53 33.14 8.23 -1.84
CA PHE A 53 32.77 9.45 -2.55
C PHE A 53 32.21 9.10 -3.94
N TYR A 54 30.97 9.51 -4.24
CA TYR A 54 30.37 9.32 -5.57
C TYR A 54 29.96 10.64 -6.22
N VAL A 55 30.27 10.74 -7.52
CA VAL A 55 30.04 11.92 -8.37
C VAL A 55 28.63 11.85 -8.98
N PRO A 56 27.87 12.96 -9.06
CA PRO A 56 26.53 12.98 -9.65
C PRO A 56 26.54 12.74 -11.17
N GLY A 57 25.76 11.76 -11.63
CA GLY A 57 25.48 11.53 -13.06
C GLY A 57 25.58 10.04 -13.46
N GLU A 58 24.49 9.50 -14.02
CA GLU A 58 24.25 8.08 -14.38
C GLU A 58 23.97 7.11 -13.22
N PHE A 59 22.72 7.11 -12.76
CA PHE A 59 22.16 6.06 -11.92
C PHE A 59 22.03 4.73 -12.71
N LYS A 60 23.06 3.89 -12.71
CA LYS A 60 23.06 2.60 -13.41
C LYS A 60 22.29 1.50 -12.66
N SER A 61 22.22 1.56 -11.34
CA SER A 61 21.47 0.62 -10.52
C SER A 61 21.24 1.18 -9.11
N CYS A 62 20.20 0.69 -8.43
CA CYS A 62 20.01 0.85 -6.98
C CYS A 62 20.29 -0.54 -6.36
N PRO A 63 21.47 -0.77 -5.75
CA PRO A 63 21.75 -2.06 -5.14
C PRO A 63 20.81 -2.28 -3.94
N ASN A 64 20.43 -3.53 -3.68
CA ASN A 64 19.50 -3.90 -2.59
C ASN A 64 18.18 -3.10 -2.60
N VAL A 65 17.56 -2.96 -3.78
CA VAL A 65 16.31 -2.20 -3.98
C VAL A 65 15.27 -2.47 -2.89
N LEU A 66 15.11 -3.73 -2.46
CA LEU A 66 14.08 -4.12 -1.50
C LEU A 66 14.29 -3.53 -0.10
N ASP A 67 15.54 -3.43 0.35
CA ASP A 67 15.88 -2.83 1.65
C ASP A 67 15.84 -1.31 1.58
N ARG A 68 16.28 -0.77 0.44
CA ARG A 68 16.36 0.68 0.24
C ARG A 68 15.01 1.31 -0.10
N MET A 69 14.09 0.58 -0.74
CA MET A 69 12.77 1.12 -1.07
C MET A 69 11.89 1.34 0.16
N VAL A 70 12.17 0.66 1.27
CA VAL A 70 11.45 0.83 2.55
C VAL A 70 12.09 1.88 3.46
N THR A 71 13.25 2.43 3.09
CA THR A 71 13.97 3.45 3.85
C THR A 71 13.93 4.77 3.09
N GLY A 72 13.11 5.70 3.58
CA GLY A 72 12.81 6.95 2.89
C GLY A 72 11.78 7.77 3.63
N HIS A 73 11.34 8.84 2.99
CA HIS A 73 10.32 9.74 3.50
C HIS A 73 9.37 10.23 2.41
N TRP A 74 8.14 10.52 2.80
CA TRP A 74 7.17 11.18 1.92
C TRP A 74 7.44 12.67 1.87
N SER A 75 7.48 13.23 0.66
CA SER A 75 7.63 14.66 0.44
C SER A 75 6.51 15.17 -0.46
N VAL A 76 5.97 16.34 -0.13
CA VAL A 76 4.93 16.98 -0.93
C VAL A 76 5.51 17.36 -2.28
N ARG A 77 4.89 16.90 -3.38
CA ARG A 77 5.25 17.35 -4.72
C ARG A 77 4.53 18.66 -5.05
N ASN A 78 5.00 19.35 -6.08
CA ASN A 78 4.23 20.45 -6.64
C ASN A 78 2.91 19.90 -7.23
N TYR A 79 1.80 20.50 -6.82
CA TYR A 79 0.45 20.20 -7.31
C TYR A 79 -0.34 21.48 -7.52
N SER A 80 -1.32 21.42 -8.40
CA SER A 80 -2.28 22.49 -8.63
C SER A 80 -3.41 22.48 -7.60
N MET A 81 -4.06 23.64 -7.39
CA MET A 81 -5.25 23.70 -6.53
C MET A 81 -6.38 22.79 -7.00
N LYS A 82 -6.45 22.53 -8.31
CA LYS A 82 -7.41 21.60 -8.91
C LYS A 82 -7.14 20.16 -8.48
N GLU A 83 -5.89 19.69 -8.51
CA GLU A 83 -5.53 18.35 -8.02
C GLU A 83 -5.86 18.19 -6.53
N LEU A 84 -5.60 19.22 -5.72
CA LEU A 84 -5.96 19.20 -4.30
C LEU A 84 -7.48 19.07 -4.12
N GLU A 85 -8.27 19.85 -4.86
CA GLU A 85 -9.72 19.78 -4.83
C GLU A 85 -10.25 18.40 -5.25
N GLU A 86 -9.68 17.80 -6.30
CA GLU A 86 -10.05 16.46 -6.76
C GLU A 86 -9.82 15.40 -5.68
N VAL A 87 -8.65 15.41 -5.03
CA VAL A 87 -8.33 14.50 -3.92
C VAL A 87 -9.23 14.74 -2.71
N GLU A 88 -9.44 15.99 -2.30
CA GLU A 88 -10.32 16.32 -1.16
C GLU A 88 -11.77 15.91 -1.42
N ASN A 89 -12.27 16.08 -2.66
CA ASN A 89 -13.61 15.65 -3.06
C ASN A 89 -13.73 14.12 -3.06
N GLY A 90 -12.72 13.40 -3.57
CA GLY A 90 -12.67 11.94 -3.51
C GLY A 90 -12.75 11.41 -2.07
N LEU A 91 -11.96 12.00 -1.17
CA LEU A 91 -11.99 11.67 0.26
C LEU A 91 -13.32 12.01 0.93
N LYS A 92 -13.93 13.14 0.57
CA LYS A 92 -15.26 13.53 1.06
C LYS A 92 -16.30 12.49 0.69
N ARG A 93 -16.30 12.01 -0.57
CA ARG A 93 -17.21 10.94 -1.02
C ARG A 93 -16.95 9.62 -0.28
N LEU A 94 -15.69 9.24 -0.09
CA LEU A 94 -15.33 8.04 0.69
C LEU A 94 -15.86 8.13 2.13
N ARG A 95 -15.70 9.29 2.77
CA ARG A 95 -16.25 9.54 4.12
C ARG A 95 -17.77 9.40 4.13
N GLN A 96 -18.47 9.99 3.17
CA GLN A 96 -19.92 9.89 3.05
C GLN A 96 -20.39 8.45 2.87
N PHE A 97 -19.69 7.65 2.05
CA PHE A 97 -20.01 6.23 1.87
C PHE A 97 -19.91 5.44 3.17
N TYR A 98 -18.84 5.65 3.94
CA TYR A 98 -18.67 5.04 5.26
C TYR A 98 -19.50 5.73 6.36
N LYS A 99 -20.38 6.67 6.00
CA LYS A 99 -21.22 7.46 6.92
C LYS A 99 -20.40 8.13 8.02
N LEU A 100 -19.16 8.51 7.68
CA LEU A 100 -18.28 9.26 8.56
C LEU A 100 -18.74 10.72 8.64
N PRO A 101 -18.69 11.32 9.83
CA PRO A 101 -18.96 12.75 9.99
C PRO A 101 -17.93 13.59 9.23
N GLU A 102 -18.30 14.82 8.90
CA GLU A 102 -17.41 15.77 8.20
C GLU A 102 -16.14 16.04 8.98
N THR A 103 -16.27 16.14 10.31
CA THR A 103 -15.15 16.22 11.25
C THR A 103 -15.08 14.96 12.10
N LEU A 104 -13.86 14.49 12.32
CA LEU A 104 -13.55 13.35 13.20
C LEU A 104 -13.09 13.82 14.59
N GLN A 105 -13.23 15.12 14.87
CA GLN A 105 -13.03 15.72 16.18
C GLN A 105 -14.27 15.57 17.04
N ARG A 106 -14.10 14.95 18.20
CA ARG A 106 -15.16 14.82 19.20
C ARG A 106 -15.51 16.17 19.82
N ALA A 107 -16.76 16.30 20.26
CA ALA A 107 -17.24 17.49 20.96
C ALA A 107 -16.52 17.73 22.30
N ASP A 108 -16.09 16.66 22.99
CA ASP A 108 -15.30 16.74 24.23
C ASP A 108 -13.81 17.04 23.99
N GLY A 109 -13.40 17.21 22.72
CA GLY A 109 -12.03 17.52 22.33
C GLY A 109 -11.04 16.37 22.50
N LYS A 110 -11.46 15.16 22.87
CA LYS A 110 -10.52 14.03 23.03
C LYS A 110 -10.07 13.46 21.67
N CYS A 111 -8.85 12.93 21.64
CA CYS A 111 -8.21 12.33 20.46
C CYS A 111 -7.30 11.16 20.87
N GLY A 112 -6.69 10.49 19.89
CA GLY A 112 -5.67 9.46 20.14
C GLY A 112 -6.27 8.13 20.56
N SER A 113 -6.05 7.70 21.81
CA SER A 113 -6.46 6.38 22.30
C SER A 113 -7.97 6.20 22.54
N VAL A 114 -8.78 7.20 22.19
CA VAL A 114 -10.24 7.13 22.27
C VAL A 114 -10.87 6.97 20.88
N THR A 115 -12.00 6.28 20.82
CA THR A 115 -12.78 6.15 19.59
C THR A 115 -13.68 7.36 19.38
N TYR A 116 -14.06 7.62 18.13
CA TYR A 116 -15.10 8.60 17.84
C TYR A 116 -16.47 8.07 18.32
N GLU A 117 -17.34 8.97 18.78
CA GLU A 117 -18.65 8.59 19.33
C GLU A 117 -19.53 7.92 18.26
N GLY A 118 -20.05 6.74 18.56
CA GLY A 118 -20.83 5.95 17.60
C GLY A 118 -20.01 5.21 16.53
N LEU A 119 -18.69 5.39 16.48
CA LEU A 119 -17.79 4.73 15.53
C LEU A 119 -16.68 3.96 16.28
N TYR A 120 -17.03 2.82 16.87
CA TYR A 120 -16.12 2.01 17.71
C TYR A 120 -14.86 1.51 16.97
N TRP A 121 -14.89 1.45 15.64
CA TRP A 121 -13.79 1.03 14.78
C TRP A 121 -12.92 2.21 14.29
N PHE A 122 -13.23 3.44 14.70
CA PHE A 122 -12.54 4.64 14.22
C PHE A 122 -12.03 5.50 15.39
N ARG A 123 -10.74 5.87 15.36
CA ARG A 123 -10.13 6.72 16.39
C ARG A 123 -10.56 8.18 16.23
N ALA A 124 -10.72 8.89 17.34
CA ALA A 124 -11.00 10.32 17.30
C ALA A 124 -9.74 11.10 16.89
N LEU A 125 -9.91 12.04 15.96
CA LEU A 125 -8.84 12.83 15.36
C LEU A 125 -9.08 14.31 15.63
N CYS A 126 -8.04 15.15 15.62
CA CYS A 126 -8.26 16.60 15.69
C CYS A 126 -8.57 17.19 14.31
N ASN A 127 -9.30 18.30 14.26
CA ASN A 127 -9.60 18.97 13.01
C ASN A 127 -8.31 19.62 12.46
N PRO A 128 -7.78 19.17 11.31
CA PRO A 128 -6.54 19.70 10.75
C PRO A 128 -6.64 21.18 10.34
N LYS A 129 -7.85 21.64 9.98
CA LYS A 129 -8.15 23.02 9.60
C LYS A 129 -8.79 23.82 10.76
N GLY A 130 -8.87 23.22 11.96
CA GLY A 130 -9.49 23.81 13.14
C GLY A 130 -8.51 24.56 14.05
N PRO A 131 -9.01 25.20 15.12
CA PRO A 131 -8.19 25.95 16.07
C PRO A 131 -7.32 25.06 16.98
N THR A 132 -7.60 23.76 17.04
CA THR A 132 -6.93 22.79 17.91
C THR A 132 -6.42 21.56 17.12
N PRO A 133 -5.51 21.73 16.15
CA PRO A 133 -5.16 20.66 15.21
C PRO A 133 -4.16 19.64 15.77
N CYS A 134 -3.57 19.89 16.93
CA CYS A 134 -2.60 18.99 17.55
C CYS A 134 -3.29 18.07 18.55
N CYS A 135 -3.11 16.75 18.44
CA CYS A 135 -3.47 15.83 19.52
C CYS A 135 -2.32 15.78 20.53
N TYR A 136 -2.52 16.40 21.69
CA TYR A 136 -1.54 16.50 22.78
C TYR A 136 -2.15 15.88 24.04
N ASN A 137 -1.50 14.85 24.61
CA ASN A 137 -2.00 14.13 25.77
C ASN A 137 -3.47 13.65 25.62
N ASN A 138 -3.81 13.07 24.46
CA ASN A 138 -5.16 12.62 24.10
C ASN A 138 -6.23 13.72 24.08
N VAL A 139 -5.84 15.00 23.96
CA VAL A 139 -6.74 16.14 23.82
C VAL A 139 -6.31 17.01 22.63
N CYS A 140 -7.27 17.47 21.84
CA CYS A 140 -7.06 18.43 20.78
C CYS A 140 -6.70 19.80 21.36
N ALA A 141 -5.49 20.25 21.08
CA ALA A 141 -4.90 21.44 21.64
C ALA A 141 -4.46 22.42 20.55
N ASN A 142 -4.50 23.71 20.90
CA ASN A 142 -3.90 24.76 20.09
C ASN A 142 -2.40 24.79 20.39
N LYS A 143 -1.62 24.14 19.54
CA LYS A 143 -0.15 24.08 19.62
C LYS A 143 0.43 24.49 18.27
N THR A 144 1.55 25.17 18.27
CA THR A 144 2.35 25.38 17.05
C THR A 144 2.85 24.05 16.50
N ILE A 145 3.40 24.04 15.28
CA ILE A 145 3.96 22.82 14.67
C ILE A 145 5.09 22.28 15.55
N GLN A 146 5.96 23.18 16.03
CA GLN A 146 7.12 22.84 16.88
C GLN A 146 6.68 22.25 18.22
N GLU A 147 5.67 22.84 18.86
CA GLU A 147 5.14 22.33 20.13
C GLU A 147 4.39 20.99 19.98
N CYS A 148 3.97 20.64 18.77
CA CYS A 148 3.29 19.37 18.47
C CYS A 148 4.26 18.23 18.10
N GLN A 149 5.57 18.47 18.05
CA GLN A 149 6.60 17.44 17.80
C GLN A 149 7.00 16.69 19.08
N CYS A 150 6.02 16.24 19.88
CA CYS A 150 6.30 15.43 21.08
C CYS A 150 6.13 13.93 20.78
N PRO A 151 6.78 13.01 21.52
CA PRO A 151 6.73 11.57 21.24
C PRO A 151 5.33 10.93 21.29
N GLN A 152 4.39 11.58 21.99
CA GLN A 152 3.00 11.11 22.15
C GLN A 152 2.00 12.08 21.48
N CYS A 153 2.50 12.97 20.62
CA CYS A 153 1.70 13.95 19.93
C CYS A 153 1.45 13.53 18.49
N TYR A 154 0.34 14.00 17.92
CA TYR A 154 0.08 13.88 16.50
C TYR A 154 -0.41 15.21 15.94
N ASP A 155 0.32 15.79 15.01
CA ASP A 155 -0.08 17.01 14.30
C ASP A 155 -0.95 16.66 13.10
N PHE A 156 -2.23 17.00 13.14
CA PHE A 156 -3.12 16.73 12.01
C PHE A 156 -2.93 17.70 10.84
N ARG A 157 -2.20 18.82 11.01
CA ARG A 157 -1.88 19.75 9.90
C ARG A 157 -0.97 19.12 8.86
N THR A 158 -0.08 18.23 9.27
CA THR A 158 0.90 17.57 8.39
C THR A 158 0.30 16.41 7.62
N LYS A 159 -1.01 16.46 7.32
CA LYS A 159 -1.66 15.41 6.54
C LYS A 159 -1.11 15.45 5.12
N LEU A 160 -0.34 14.43 4.78
CA LEU A 160 0.12 14.17 3.42
C LEU A 160 -0.94 13.34 2.69
N TYR A 161 -1.39 13.83 1.54
CA TYR A 161 -2.15 13.01 0.60
C TYR A 161 -1.15 12.25 -0.25
N ALA A 162 -1.24 10.92 -0.28
CA ALA A 162 -0.31 10.09 -1.05
C ALA A 162 -0.37 10.42 -2.55
N GLU A 163 -1.53 10.83 -3.05
CA GLU A 163 -1.76 11.29 -4.41
C GLU A 163 -1.00 12.59 -4.75
N LEU A 164 -0.62 13.36 -3.73
CA LEU A 164 0.07 14.66 -3.81
C LEU A 164 1.47 14.61 -3.18
N ALA A 165 2.01 13.42 -2.95
CA ALA A 165 3.33 13.21 -2.36
C ALA A 165 4.13 12.19 -3.16
N ASP A 166 5.45 12.36 -3.15
CA ASP A 166 6.40 11.40 -3.69
C ASP A 166 7.14 10.72 -2.54
N TRP A 167 7.42 9.43 -2.69
CA TRP A 167 8.36 8.72 -1.82
C TRP A 167 9.79 9.00 -2.27
N ILE A 168 10.61 9.53 -1.37
CA ILE A 168 12.02 9.85 -1.61
C ILE A 168 12.87 8.85 -0.81
N PRO A 169 13.64 7.97 -1.47
CA PRO A 169 14.61 7.12 -0.77
C PRO A 169 15.65 7.98 -0.05
N ASP A 170 16.03 7.60 1.17
CA ASP A 170 17.05 8.35 1.92
C ASP A 170 18.45 8.14 1.33
N ASP A 171 18.67 7.01 0.65
CA ASP A 171 19.90 6.76 -0.07
C ASP A 171 19.95 7.58 -1.38
N PRO A 172 20.87 8.55 -1.51
CA PRO A 172 20.94 9.43 -2.67
C PRO A 172 21.36 8.71 -3.95
N THR A 173 21.83 7.45 -3.87
CA THR A 173 22.15 6.61 -5.03
C THR A 173 20.92 5.89 -5.60
N CYS A 174 19.78 5.95 -4.91
CA CYS A 174 18.53 5.36 -5.35
C CYS A 174 17.51 6.45 -5.71
N LYS A 175 16.75 6.21 -6.77
CA LYS A 175 15.66 7.10 -7.19
C LYS A 175 14.44 6.30 -7.54
N MET A 176 13.28 6.79 -7.13
CA MET A 176 12.00 6.29 -7.61
C MET A 176 11.82 6.74 -9.06
N LEU A 177 11.66 5.77 -9.96
CA LEU A 177 11.33 6.06 -11.35
C LEU A 177 9.83 6.35 -11.47
N LYS A 178 9.49 7.49 -12.06
CA LYS A 178 8.12 7.82 -12.43
C LYS A 178 7.87 7.29 -13.84
N PHE A 179 6.95 6.35 -13.96
CA PHE A 179 6.50 5.89 -15.26
C PHE A 179 5.48 6.89 -15.82
N GLU A 180 5.80 7.51 -16.96
CA GLU A 180 4.89 8.46 -17.63
C GLU A 180 4.22 7.85 -18.87
N LYS A 181 4.73 6.70 -19.31
CA LYS A 181 4.33 6.03 -20.53
C LYS A 181 4.12 4.55 -20.28
N GLU A 182 3.09 3.99 -20.93
CA GLU A 182 2.78 2.56 -20.85
C GLU A 182 3.97 1.73 -21.36
N GLU A 183 4.70 2.22 -22.37
CA GLU A 183 5.87 1.56 -22.93
C GLU A 183 7.00 1.37 -21.90
N ASP A 184 7.19 2.32 -20.99
CA ASP A 184 8.21 2.23 -19.94
C ASP A 184 7.84 1.16 -18.90
N ILE A 185 6.55 1.09 -18.55
CA ILE A 185 6.00 0.06 -17.65
C ILE A 185 6.12 -1.31 -18.31
N CYS A 186 5.73 -1.42 -19.58
CA CYS A 186 5.78 -2.65 -20.33
C CYS A 186 7.20 -3.16 -20.57
N SER A 187 8.17 -2.26 -20.70
CA SER A 187 9.59 -2.62 -20.75
C SER A 187 10.06 -3.21 -19.42
N ALA A 188 9.59 -2.67 -18.28
CA ALA A 188 9.93 -3.19 -16.95
C ALA A 188 9.24 -4.52 -16.62
N LEU A 189 8.02 -4.74 -17.13
CA LEU A 189 7.20 -5.91 -16.83
C LEU A 189 7.26 -7.01 -17.91
N GLN A 190 8.04 -6.83 -18.97
CA GLN A 190 8.02 -7.72 -20.13
C GLN A 190 8.16 -9.19 -19.73
N ASN A 191 7.27 -10.04 -20.25
CA ASN A 191 7.21 -11.47 -19.95
C ASN A 191 6.98 -11.80 -18.45
N ALA A 192 6.46 -10.88 -17.64
CA ALA A 192 6.16 -11.14 -16.24
C ALA A 192 4.76 -11.72 -16.06
N THR A 193 4.63 -12.64 -15.10
CA THR A 193 3.32 -13.11 -14.62
C THR A 193 3.19 -12.74 -13.15
N ILE A 194 2.28 -11.84 -12.81
CA ILE A 194 2.15 -11.28 -11.47
C ILE A 194 0.80 -11.69 -10.88
N TYR A 195 0.83 -12.36 -9.74
CA TYR A 195 -0.34 -12.76 -8.97
C TYR A 195 -0.39 -11.96 -7.68
N LEU A 196 -1.47 -11.21 -7.50
CA LEU A 196 -1.78 -10.40 -6.32
C LEU A 196 -2.97 -11.05 -5.62
N VAL A 197 -2.70 -11.78 -4.54
CA VAL A 197 -3.67 -12.69 -3.93
C VAL A 197 -3.84 -12.33 -2.46
N GLY A 198 -5.07 -12.08 -2.01
CA GLY A 198 -5.31 -11.84 -0.60
C GLY A 198 -6.46 -10.92 -0.28
N ASP A 199 -6.40 -10.28 0.89
CA ASP A 199 -7.51 -9.49 1.40
C ASP A 199 -7.64 -8.10 0.76
N SER A 200 -8.46 -7.24 1.37
CA SER A 200 -8.68 -5.87 0.92
C SER A 200 -7.40 -5.07 0.66
N PHE A 201 -6.29 -5.35 1.35
CA PHE A 201 -5.00 -4.69 1.08
C PHE A 201 -4.41 -5.13 -0.27
N MET A 202 -4.46 -6.43 -0.59
CA MET A 202 -4.00 -6.95 -1.88
C MET A 202 -4.90 -6.47 -3.02
N ARG A 203 -6.21 -6.31 -2.79
CA ARG A 203 -7.10 -5.63 -3.74
C ARG A 203 -6.60 -4.21 -4.04
N HIS A 204 -6.29 -3.42 -3.01
CA HIS A 204 -5.79 -2.06 -3.21
C HIS A 204 -4.48 -2.04 -4.01
N LEU A 205 -3.56 -2.96 -3.71
CA LEU A 205 -2.31 -3.09 -4.46
C LEU A 205 -2.56 -3.42 -5.94
N CYS A 206 -3.46 -4.36 -6.23
CA CYS A 206 -3.88 -4.67 -7.60
C CYS A 206 -4.42 -3.44 -8.34
N ILE A 207 -5.35 -2.70 -7.71
CA ILE A 207 -5.95 -1.52 -8.31
C ILE A 207 -4.88 -0.45 -8.59
N SER A 208 -3.91 -0.29 -7.70
CA SER A 208 -2.78 0.61 -7.92
C SER A 208 -1.91 0.19 -9.11
N VAL A 209 -1.63 -1.11 -9.28
CA VAL A 209 -0.90 -1.61 -10.46
C VAL A 209 -1.69 -1.37 -11.74
N LEU A 210 -3.00 -1.64 -11.75
CA LEU A 210 -3.86 -1.36 -12.91
C LEU A 210 -3.90 0.14 -13.25
N ASN A 211 -4.01 1.00 -12.24
CA ASN A 211 -3.97 2.46 -12.43
C ASN A 211 -2.63 2.93 -12.98
N LEU A 212 -1.53 2.30 -12.57
CA LEU A 212 -0.20 2.62 -13.09
C LEU A 212 -0.12 2.30 -14.59
N ILE A 213 -0.57 1.11 -14.99
CA ILE A 213 -0.57 0.66 -16.39
C ILE A 213 -1.46 1.54 -17.26
N TYR A 214 -2.68 1.83 -16.78
CA TYR A 214 -3.69 2.58 -17.54
C TYR A 214 -3.78 4.05 -17.15
N GLN A 215 -2.65 4.67 -16.78
CA GLN A 215 -2.62 6.05 -16.31
C GLN A 215 -3.25 7.04 -17.30
N LYS A 216 -3.05 6.84 -18.62
CA LYS A 216 -3.58 7.71 -19.68
C LYS A 216 -4.99 7.33 -20.13
N GLU A 217 -5.44 6.12 -19.82
CA GLU A 217 -6.73 5.58 -20.23
C GLU A 217 -7.42 4.95 -19.02
N PRO A 218 -7.79 5.76 -18.00
CA PRO A 218 -8.23 5.27 -16.69
C PRO A 218 -9.50 4.42 -16.73
N ASP A 219 -10.21 4.39 -17.85
CA ASP A 219 -11.37 3.53 -18.11
C ASP A 219 -11.00 2.09 -18.49
N LYS A 220 -9.75 1.84 -18.92
CA LYS A 220 -9.25 0.49 -19.24
C LYS A 220 -9.03 -0.38 -18.00
N VAL A 221 -9.11 0.18 -16.79
CA VAL A 221 -9.08 -0.64 -15.56
C VAL A 221 -10.35 -1.46 -15.37
N TYR A 222 -11.47 -1.04 -15.99
CA TYR A 222 -12.75 -1.70 -15.86
C TYR A 222 -12.90 -2.80 -16.89
N ARG A 223 -13.63 -3.85 -16.52
CA ARG A 223 -14.04 -4.91 -17.43
C ARG A 223 -14.90 -4.32 -18.56
N GLU A 224 -14.86 -4.97 -19.72
CA GLU A 224 -15.62 -4.55 -20.90
C GLU A 224 -17.14 -4.42 -20.65
N ASN A 225 -17.68 -5.23 -19.73
CA ASN A 225 -19.10 -5.24 -19.39
C ASN A 225 -19.49 -4.26 -18.27
N ALA A 226 -18.56 -3.47 -17.73
CA ALA A 226 -18.88 -2.43 -16.75
C ALA A 226 -19.66 -1.30 -17.43
N GLY A 227 -20.87 -1.01 -16.93
CA GLY A 227 -21.70 0.07 -17.44
C GLY A 227 -21.17 1.46 -17.08
N GLU A 228 -21.65 2.47 -17.80
CA GLU A 228 -21.21 3.87 -17.60
C GLU A 228 -21.54 4.40 -16.19
N ALA A 229 -22.67 3.96 -15.62
CA ALA A 229 -23.07 4.32 -14.27
C ALA A 229 -22.10 3.75 -13.22
N GLU A 230 -21.66 2.49 -13.40
CA GLU A 230 -20.68 1.83 -12.55
C GLU A 230 -19.31 2.49 -12.67
N LYS A 231 -18.85 2.78 -13.89
CA LYS A 231 -17.57 3.49 -14.14
C LYS A 231 -17.55 4.84 -13.45
N LYS A 232 -18.62 5.64 -13.61
CA LYS A 232 -18.76 6.94 -12.97
C LYS A 232 -18.82 6.85 -11.44
N LYS A 233 -19.53 5.85 -10.91
CA LYS A 233 -19.59 5.60 -9.46
C LYS A 233 -18.22 5.22 -8.90
N CYS A 234 -17.51 4.33 -9.60
CA CYS A 234 -16.26 3.74 -9.19
C CYS A 234 -15.04 4.43 -9.78
N ASP A 235 -15.01 5.77 -9.87
CA ASP A 235 -13.89 6.52 -10.49
C ASP A 235 -12.53 6.29 -9.81
N ILE A 236 -11.49 7.01 -10.27
CA ILE A 236 -10.11 6.89 -9.78
C ILE A 236 -9.93 6.98 -8.25
N HIS A 237 -10.75 7.79 -7.56
CA HIS A 237 -10.67 7.95 -6.11
C HIS A 237 -11.56 6.98 -5.33
N TYR A 238 -12.47 6.28 -6.00
CA TYR A 238 -13.46 5.42 -5.35
C TYR A 238 -13.34 3.94 -5.70
N ARG A 239 -12.68 3.59 -6.80
CA ARG A 239 -12.48 2.19 -7.24
C ARG A 239 -11.87 1.25 -6.19
N PHE A 240 -11.20 1.79 -5.17
CA PHE A 240 -10.60 1.00 -4.08
C PHE A 240 -11.62 0.37 -3.13
N VAL A 241 -12.86 0.87 -3.06
CA VAL A 241 -13.89 0.27 -2.21
C VAL A 241 -14.32 -1.10 -2.71
N ALA A 242 -14.67 -1.99 -1.77
CA ALA A 242 -15.02 -3.39 -2.08
C ALA A 242 -16.16 -3.52 -3.10
N GLU A 243 -17.13 -2.59 -3.09
CA GLU A 243 -18.26 -2.58 -4.02
C GLU A 243 -17.82 -2.44 -5.49
N CYS A 244 -16.67 -1.81 -5.74
CA CYS A 244 -16.15 -1.60 -7.10
C CYS A 244 -15.39 -2.80 -7.66
N SER A 245 -14.99 -3.76 -6.81
CA SER A 245 -14.15 -4.90 -7.20
C SER A 245 -14.72 -5.72 -8.36
N GLY A 246 -16.05 -5.89 -8.41
CA GLY A 246 -16.72 -6.67 -9.46
C GLY A 246 -16.65 -6.04 -10.85
N TYR A 247 -16.34 -4.75 -10.95
CA TYR A 247 -16.27 -4.00 -12.21
C TYR A 247 -14.85 -3.86 -12.75
N LEU A 248 -13.83 -4.21 -11.96
CA LEU A 248 -12.41 -4.05 -12.31
C LEU A 248 -11.83 -5.35 -12.86
N HIS A 249 -10.81 -5.25 -13.73
CA HIS A 249 -10.09 -6.43 -14.20
C HIS A 249 -9.50 -7.22 -13.02
N SER A 250 -9.82 -8.51 -12.95
CA SER A 250 -9.20 -9.47 -12.02
C SER A 250 -8.17 -10.35 -12.71
N ASP A 251 -8.15 -10.36 -14.03
CA ASP A 251 -7.16 -11.06 -14.84
C ASP A 251 -6.97 -10.27 -16.12
N LEU A 252 -5.73 -9.91 -16.41
CA LEU A 252 -5.38 -9.00 -17.49
C LEU A 252 -4.13 -9.48 -18.21
N LEU A 253 -4.22 -9.52 -19.53
CA LEU A 253 -3.07 -9.60 -20.42
C LEU A 253 -2.78 -8.21 -20.98
N THR A 254 -1.56 -7.74 -20.79
CA THR A 254 -1.11 -6.41 -21.21
C THR A 254 0.28 -6.50 -21.87
N CYS A 255 0.81 -5.37 -22.33
CA CYS A 255 2.13 -5.27 -22.96
C CYS A 255 2.29 -6.23 -24.15
N GLY A 256 1.34 -6.17 -25.09
CA GLY A 256 1.32 -7.06 -26.26
C GLY A 256 1.11 -8.54 -25.89
N ASN A 257 0.30 -8.82 -24.87
CA ASN A 257 0.03 -10.17 -24.33
C ASN A 257 1.25 -10.89 -23.74
N THR A 258 2.33 -10.16 -23.43
CA THR A 258 3.52 -10.74 -22.79
C THR A 258 3.44 -10.71 -21.27
N THR A 259 2.67 -9.79 -20.70
CA THR A 259 2.57 -9.59 -19.26
C THR A 259 1.19 -9.99 -18.79
N ARG A 260 1.11 -10.83 -17.76
CA ARG A 260 -0.15 -11.21 -17.12
C ARG A 260 -0.20 -10.66 -15.70
N ILE A 261 -1.32 -10.04 -15.36
CA ILE A 261 -1.61 -9.59 -14.00
C ILE A 261 -2.91 -10.25 -13.57
N HIS A 262 -2.81 -11.06 -12.52
CA HIS A 262 -3.93 -11.77 -11.93
C HIS A 262 -4.15 -11.28 -10.51
N CYS A 263 -5.37 -10.89 -10.20
CA CYS A 263 -5.78 -10.38 -8.91
C CYS A 263 -6.91 -11.23 -8.37
N GLN A 264 -6.66 -11.85 -7.21
CA GLN A 264 -7.63 -12.71 -6.56
C GLN A 264 -7.85 -12.24 -5.13
N GLU A 265 -9.09 -11.84 -4.83
CA GLU A 265 -9.46 -11.52 -3.46
C GLU A 265 -9.74 -12.82 -2.67
N LEU A 266 -9.02 -13.01 -1.57
CA LEU A 266 -9.19 -14.08 -0.59
C LEU A 266 -9.20 -13.45 0.80
N TRP A 267 -10.33 -13.55 1.47
CA TRP A 267 -10.67 -12.64 2.57
C TRP A 267 -10.19 -13.18 3.92
N ARG A 268 -10.03 -14.50 4.07
CA ARG A 268 -9.79 -15.17 5.35
C ARG A 268 -8.78 -16.31 5.22
N ALA A 269 -8.05 -16.57 6.30
CA ALA A 269 -7.03 -17.62 6.34
C ALA A 269 -7.57 -19.04 6.08
N ASP A 270 -8.88 -19.29 6.22
CA ASP A 270 -9.49 -20.57 5.86
C ASP A 270 -9.46 -20.86 4.34
N MET A 271 -9.23 -19.84 3.51
CA MET A 271 -9.08 -19.94 2.06
C MET A 271 -7.65 -20.26 1.62
N VAL A 272 -6.72 -20.60 2.54
CA VAL A 272 -5.30 -20.86 2.20
C VAL A 272 -5.12 -21.97 1.16
N ASN A 273 -6.03 -22.95 1.11
CA ASN A 273 -5.97 -24.01 0.09
C ASN A 273 -6.13 -23.45 -1.33
N ASP A 274 -6.94 -22.40 -1.52
CA ASP A 274 -7.10 -21.73 -2.81
C ASP A 274 -5.82 -20.99 -3.20
N VAL A 275 -5.15 -20.36 -2.24
CA VAL A 275 -3.82 -19.75 -2.42
C VAL A 275 -2.83 -20.80 -2.92
N ILE A 276 -2.78 -21.96 -2.27
CA ILE A 276 -1.87 -23.06 -2.64
C ILE A 276 -2.18 -23.56 -4.05
N ASN A 277 -3.47 -23.69 -4.40
CA ASN A 277 -3.88 -24.14 -5.73
C ASN A 277 -3.50 -23.12 -6.82
N LEU A 278 -3.69 -21.82 -6.59
CA LEU A 278 -3.25 -20.76 -7.50
C LEU A 278 -1.73 -20.75 -7.64
N PHE A 279 -1.01 -20.87 -6.53
CA PHE A 279 0.44 -20.93 -6.54
C PHE A 279 0.97 -22.11 -7.38
N ARG A 280 0.32 -23.28 -7.28
CA ARG A 280 0.67 -24.45 -8.10
C ARG A 280 0.55 -24.20 -9.60
N GLN A 281 -0.35 -23.31 -10.04
CA GLN A 281 -0.51 -22.97 -11.46
C GLN A 281 0.70 -22.21 -12.03
N LEU A 282 1.47 -21.54 -11.16
CA LEU A 282 2.71 -20.85 -11.54
C LEU A 282 3.92 -21.77 -11.60
N ARG A 283 3.78 -23.06 -11.25
CA ARG A 283 4.92 -23.98 -11.30
C ARG A 283 5.42 -24.15 -12.73
N GLY A 284 6.72 -23.89 -12.93
CA GLY A 284 7.37 -24.00 -14.23
C GLY A 284 7.18 -22.77 -15.13
N GLN A 285 6.48 -21.74 -14.66
CA GLN A 285 6.42 -20.45 -15.34
C GLN A 285 7.65 -19.63 -14.96
N ASN A 286 8.32 -19.07 -15.97
CA ASN A 286 9.45 -18.17 -15.77
C ASN A 286 8.96 -16.75 -15.47
N ASN A 287 9.76 -15.99 -14.73
CA ASN A 287 9.47 -14.58 -14.39
C ASN A 287 8.10 -14.37 -13.72
N SER A 288 7.71 -15.30 -12.86
CA SER A 288 6.46 -15.23 -12.10
C SER A 288 6.67 -14.64 -10.70
N TRP A 289 5.75 -13.78 -10.30
CA TRP A 289 5.70 -13.13 -9.00
C TRP A 289 4.40 -13.51 -8.33
N PHE A 290 4.48 -14.07 -7.12
CA PHE A 290 3.31 -14.39 -6.31
C PHE A 290 3.38 -13.57 -5.03
N ILE A 291 2.49 -12.60 -4.94
CA ILE A 291 2.41 -11.63 -3.84
C ILE A 291 1.14 -11.96 -3.06
N PHE A 292 1.33 -12.32 -1.80
CA PHE A 292 0.25 -12.80 -0.94
C PHE A 292 0.19 -12.01 0.37
N GLY A 293 -1.03 -11.64 0.76
CA GLY A 293 -1.29 -10.94 2.01
C GLY A 293 -2.67 -11.25 2.57
N ILE A 294 -2.72 -11.80 3.78
CA ILE A 294 -3.97 -12.15 4.47
C ILE A 294 -3.86 -11.84 5.96
N GLY A 295 -5.00 -11.65 6.62
CA GLY A 295 -5.09 -11.54 8.07
C GLY A 295 -5.83 -10.31 8.57
N ALA A 296 -6.12 -9.32 7.71
CA ALA A 296 -6.87 -8.13 8.15
C ALA A 296 -8.28 -8.49 8.65
N HIS A 297 -8.94 -9.45 8.01
CA HIS A 297 -10.26 -9.92 8.43
C HIS A 297 -10.21 -11.01 9.52
N ASP A 298 -9.01 -11.51 9.84
CA ASP A 298 -8.78 -12.46 10.93
C ASP A 298 -8.27 -11.75 12.20
N SER A 299 -8.55 -10.44 12.32
CA SER A 299 -8.10 -9.58 13.43
C SER A 299 -6.58 -9.58 13.64
N PHE A 300 -5.81 -9.81 12.56
CA PHE A 300 -4.36 -10.01 12.61
C PHE A 300 -3.93 -11.13 13.58
N ASN A 301 -4.80 -12.13 13.78
CA ASN A 301 -4.50 -13.27 14.65
C ASN A 301 -3.48 -14.19 13.98
N THR A 302 -2.21 -13.96 14.31
CA THR A 302 -1.07 -14.72 13.77
C THR A 302 -1.17 -16.21 14.05
N ASP A 303 -1.64 -16.59 15.25
CA ASP A 303 -1.76 -18.01 15.63
C ASP A 303 -2.80 -18.72 14.77
N PHE A 304 -3.89 -18.03 14.43
CA PHE A 304 -4.92 -18.57 13.54
C PHE A 304 -4.38 -18.74 12.12
N VAL A 305 -3.68 -17.73 11.60
CA VAL A 305 -3.08 -17.77 10.26
C VAL A 305 -2.02 -18.88 10.17
N GLN A 306 -1.14 -19.02 11.17
CA GLN A 306 -0.07 -20.03 11.18
C GLN A 306 -0.59 -21.47 11.28
N LYS A 307 -1.75 -21.68 11.90
CA LYS A 307 -2.36 -23.02 12.04
C LYS A 307 -3.03 -23.53 10.76
N LYS A 308 -3.21 -22.68 9.75
CA LYS A 308 -3.84 -23.03 8.48
C LYS A 308 -2.80 -23.50 7.46
#